data_AF-A0A377W7T8-F1
#
_entry.id   AF-A0A377W7T8-F1
#
_cell.length_a   1.000
_cell.length_b   1.000
_cell.length_c   1.000
_cell.angle_alpha   90.00
_cell.angle_beta   90.00
_cell.angle_gamma   90.00
#
_symmetry.space_group_name_H-M   'P 1'
#
loop_
_entity.id
_entity.type
_entity.pdbx_description
1 polymer ?
#
loop_
_entity_poly.entity_id
_entity_poly.type
_entity_poly.pdbx_seq_one_letter_code
_entity_poly.pdbx_strand_id
1 'polypeptide(L)'
;MAFTPDEEVGKGAKHFDVEAFDARWAYTVDGGGVGELEFENFNAASVTIKIVGNNVHPGTAKGVMVNALSLAARIHAEVPADEAPETTGGYEGFLSPHQHERQRRSGRDALHHPRF
;
A
#
# COMPACT_ATOMS: atom_id res chain seq x y z
N MET A 1 12.51 30.85 9.54
CA MET A 1 11.32 30.51 8.73
C MET A 1 11.79 29.73 7.53
N ALA A 2 11.09 28.65 7.15
CA ALA A 2 11.43 27.83 6.00
C ALA A 2 10.19 27.53 5.16
N PHE A 3 10.38 27.30 3.87
CA PHE A 3 9.36 26.84 2.94
C PHE A 3 9.89 25.58 2.27
N THR A 4 9.18 24.46 2.42
CA THR A 4 9.61 23.15 1.92
C THR A 4 8.90 22.80 0.61
N PRO A 5 9.61 22.34 -0.43
CA PRO A 5 8.98 21.81 -1.64
C PRO A 5 8.47 20.38 -1.44
N ASP A 6 7.56 19.91 -2.30
CA ASP A 6 7.21 18.48 -2.44
C ASP A 6 6.69 17.77 -1.16
N GLU A 7 5.96 18.49 -0.30
CA GLU A 7 5.28 17.93 0.88
C GLU A 7 4.30 16.81 0.47
N GLU A 8 3.39 17.11 -0.46
CA GLU A 8 2.28 16.26 -0.92
C GLU A 8 2.70 14.90 -1.51
N VAL A 9 3.99 14.74 -1.87
CA VAL A 9 4.56 13.49 -2.39
C VAL A 9 5.50 12.81 -1.38
N GLY A 10 5.41 13.20 -0.11
CA GLY A 10 6.15 12.64 1.02
C GLY A 10 7.64 13.01 1.05
N LYS A 11 8.03 14.13 0.41
CA LYS A 11 9.44 14.54 0.31
C LYS A 11 9.77 15.85 1.02
N GLY A 12 8.77 16.56 1.56
CA GLY A 12 8.94 17.87 2.19
C GLY A 12 10.06 17.95 3.24
N ALA A 13 10.16 16.93 4.10
CA ALA A 13 11.19 16.89 5.13
C ALA A 13 12.49 16.16 4.72
N LYS A 14 12.51 15.49 3.55
CA LYS A 14 13.59 14.56 3.19
C LYS A 14 14.97 15.22 3.09
N HIS A 15 15.00 16.48 2.68
CA HIS A 15 16.22 17.27 2.52
C HIS A 15 16.23 18.51 3.40
N PHE A 16 15.42 18.52 4.46
CA PHE A 16 15.36 19.63 5.40
C PHE A 16 16.59 19.62 6.31
N ASP A 17 17.38 20.68 6.26
CA ASP A 17 18.57 20.83 7.10
C ASP A 17 18.17 21.36 8.48
N VAL A 18 18.07 20.45 9.45
CA VAL A 18 17.67 20.77 10.83
C VAL A 18 18.75 21.56 11.56
N GLU A 19 20.03 21.28 11.30
CA GLU A 19 21.15 21.98 11.96
C GLU A 19 21.25 23.43 11.49
N ALA A 20 21.14 23.67 10.17
CA ALA A 20 21.14 25.02 9.62
C ALA A 20 19.90 25.83 10.00
N PHE A 21 18.77 25.16 10.29
CA PHE A 21 17.55 25.81 10.76
C PHE A 21 17.66 26.32 12.21
N ASP A 22 18.54 25.71 13.02
CA ASP A 22 18.94 26.12 14.38
C ASP A 22 17.78 26.58 15.28
N ALA A 23 16.71 25.79 15.31
CA ALA A 23 15.53 26.07 16.12
C ALA A 23 15.33 24.99 17.19
N ARG A 24 14.94 25.40 18.41
CA ARG A 24 14.63 24.47 19.49
C ARG A 24 13.31 23.72 19.29
N TRP A 25 12.36 24.34 18.58
CA TRP A 25 11.07 23.77 18.19
C TRP A 25 10.55 24.52 16.96
N ALA A 26 9.60 23.93 16.24
CA ALA A 26 8.96 24.52 15.07
C ALA A 26 7.47 24.17 15.03
N TYR A 27 6.71 24.93 14.25
CA TYR A 27 5.31 24.67 13.93
C TYR A 27 5.16 24.74 12.41
N THR A 28 4.40 23.80 11.84
CA THR A 28 3.93 23.89 10.46
C THR A 28 2.65 24.72 10.43
N VAL A 29 2.56 25.68 9.49
CA VAL A 29 1.33 26.44 9.27
C VAL A 29 0.62 25.83 8.07
N ASP A 30 0.10 24.62 8.29
CA ASP A 30 -0.46 23.74 7.27
C ASP A 30 -1.75 23.03 7.74
N GLY A 31 -2.34 23.52 8.84
CA GLY A 31 -3.65 23.07 9.30
C GLY A 31 -4.78 23.66 8.47
N GLY A 32 -6.02 23.21 8.72
CA GLY A 32 -7.20 23.67 8.00
C GLY A 32 -7.88 24.86 8.67
N GLY A 33 -8.58 24.62 9.78
CA GLY A 33 -9.53 25.56 10.39
C GLY A 33 -8.91 26.56 11.38
N VAL A 34 -9.60 27.68 11.62
CA VAL A 34 -9.22 28.62 12.69
C VAL A 34 -9.32 27.93 14.05
N GLY A 35 -8.22 27.90 14.79
CA GLY A 35 -8.14 27.30 16.13
C GLY A 35 -7.63 25.85 16.16
N GLU A 36 -7.26 25.29 15.00
CA GLU A 36 -6.72 23.94 14.89
C GLU A 36 -5.26 23.86 15.39
N LEU A 37 -4.96 22.82 16.16
CA LEU A 37 -3.63 22.51 16.67
C LEU A 37 -3.49 20.98 16.70
N GLU A 38 -2.60 20.46 15.87
CA GLU A 38 -2.34 19.04 15.75
C GLU A 38 -0.95 18.72 16.30
N PHE A 39 -0.86 17.72 17.18
CA PHE A 39 0.40 17.25 17.76
C PHE A 39 0.50 15.71 17.81
N GLU A 40 -0.50 15.02 17.25
CA GLU A 40 -0.59 13.57 17.18
C GLU A 40 -0.77 13.13 15.73
N ASN A 41 -0.16 12.01 15.35
CA ASN A 41 -0.23 11.47 14.00
C ASN A 41 -0.25 9.93 14.02
N PHE A 42 -0.66 9.32 12.90
CA PHE A 42 -0.67 7.87 12.77
C PHE A 42 0.73 7.26 12.76
N ASN A 43 0.84 6.06 13.31
CA ASN A 43 1.88 5.12 12.92
C ASN A 43 1.45 4.43 11.63
N ALA A 44 2.29 4.46 10.60
CA ALA A 44 1.99 3.88 9.30
C ALA A 44 2.95 2.74 8.95
N ALA A 45 2.40 1.65 8.41
CA ALA A 45 3.15 0.52 7.87
C ALA A 45 2.48 0.02 6.58
N SER A 46 3.26 -0.55 5.67
CA SER A 46 2.75 -1.13 4.43
C SER A 46 2.99 -2.64 4.39
N VAL A 47 2.02 -3.38 3.86
CA VAL A 47 2.09 -4.83 3.68
C VAL A 47 1.87 -5.17 2.21
N THR A 48 2.81 -5.92 1.62
CA THR A 48 2.72 -6.38 0.22
C THR A 48 2.55 -7.90 0.18
N ILE A 49 1.43 -8.37 -0.37
CA ILE A 49 1.14 -9.80 -0.53
C ILE A 49 1.27 -10.21 -2.00
N LYS A 50 2.24 -11.08 -2.29
CA LYS A 50 2.45 -11.63 -3.63
C LYS A 50 1.81 -13.01 -3.76
N ILE A 51 0.80 -13.12 -4.61
CA ILE A 51 0.09 -14.38 -4.86
C ILE A 51 0.45 -14.92 -6.24
N VAL A 52 1.03 -16.12 -6.29
CA VAL A 52 1.35 -16.81 -7.54
C VAL A 52 0.35 -17.94 -7.73
N GLY A 53 -0.53 -17.81 -8.73
CA GLY A 53 -1.48 -18.85 -9.13
C GLY A 53 -0.95 -19.76 -10.24
N ASN A 54 -1.76 -20.74 -10.61
CA ASN A 54 -1.53 -21.60 -11.76
C ASN A 54 -2.62 -21.36 -12.80
N ASN A 55 -2.26 -20.78 -13.94
CA ASN A 55 -3.23 -20.44 -14.99
C ASN A 55 -3.17 -21.46 -16.13
N VAL A 56 -4.33 -21.97 -16.52
CA VAL A 56 -4.50 -22.89 -17.66
C VAL A 56 -5.69 -22.44 -18.49
N HIS A 57 -5.89 -23.05 -19.66
CA HIS A 57 -7.07 -22.74 -20.48
C HIS A 57 -8.36 -23.01 -19.67
N PRO A 58 -9.32 -22.07 -19.59
CA PRO A 58 -10.53 -22.25 -18.78
C PRO A 58 -11.31 -23.52 -19.09
N GLY A 59 -11.33 -23.93 -20.37
CA GLY A 59 -11.99 -25.17 -20.81
C GLY A 59 -11.38 -26.47 -20.25
N THR A 60 -10.15 -26.43 -19.71
CA THR A 60 -9.47 -27.59 -19.10
C THR A 60 -9.03 -27.31 -17.66
N ALA A 61 -9.65 -26.31 -17.01
CA ALA A 61 -9.19 -25.78 -15.72
C ALA A 61 -9.50 -26.66 -14.51
N LYS A 62 -10.45 -27.60 -14.61
CA LYS A 62 -10.94 -28.38 -13.47
C LYS A 62 -9.81 -29.17 -12.80
N GLY A 63 -9.56 -28.89 -11.52
CA GLY A 63 -8.52 -29.56 -10.73
C GLY A 63 -7.09 -29.11 -11.04
N VAL A 64 -6.88 -28.16 -11.96
CA VAL A 64 -5.54 -27.72 -12.38
C VAL A 64 -5.34 -26.22 -12.12
N MET A 65 -6.35 -25.39 -12.40
CA MET A 65 -6.25 -23.95 -12.23
C MET A 65 -6.24 -23.55 -10.75
N VAL A 66 -5.30 -22.67 -10.39
CA VAL A 66 -5.29 -21.93 -9.13
C VAL A 66 -5.37 -20.45 -9.48
N ASN A 67 -6.55 -19.86 -9.29
CA ASN A 67 -6.78 -18.45 -9.62
C ASN A 67 -6.26 -17.53 -8.51
N ALA A 68 -5.17 -16.81 -8.79
CA ALA A 68 -4.56 -15.87 -7.86
C ALA A 68 -5.51 -14.75 -7.41
N LEU A 69 -6.42 -14.28 -8.28
CA LEU A 69 -7.40 -13.24 -7.93
C LEU A 69 -8.44 -13.76 -6.94
N SER A 70 -8.85 -15.02 -7.09
CA SER A 70 -9.76 -15.66 -6.13
C SER A 70 -9.12 -15.81 -4.75
N LEU A 71 -7.81 -16.07 -4.70
CA LEU A 71 -7.06 -16.07 -3.44
C LEU A 71 -6.92 -14.67 -2.84
N ALA A 72 -6.65 -13.65 -3.66
CA ALA A 72 -6.59 -12.25 -3.21
C ALA A 72 -7.93 -11.81 -2.60
N ALA A 73 -9.04 -12.11 -3.27
CA ALA A 73 -10.38 -11.78 -2.78
C ALA A 73 -10.69 -12.48 -1.45
N ARG A 74 -10.26 -13.74 -1.28
CA ARG A 74 -10.40 -14.47 -0.01
C ARG A 74 -9.58 -13.82 1.11
N ILE A 75 -8.34 -13.42 0.85
CA ILE A 75 -7.52 -12.74 1.85
C ILE A 75 -8.18 -11.41 2.27
N HIS A 76 -8.67 -10.64 1.30
CA HIS A 76 -9.35 -9.38 1.60
C HIS A 76 -10.64 -9.59 2.43
N ALA A 77 -11.38 -10.66 2.16
CA ALA A 77 -12.59 -10.99 2.93
C ALA A 77 -12.32 -11.36 4.40
N GLU A 78 -11.08 -11.72 4.77
CA GLU A 78 -10.68 -11.98 6.15
C GLU A 78 -10.16 -10.72 6.87
N VAL A 79 -10.00 -9.59 6.16
CA VAL A 79 -9.65 -8.32 6.78
C VAL A 79 -10.89 -7.79 7.51
N PRO A 80 -10.79 -7.36 8.79
CA PRO A 80 -11.92 -6.79 9.52
C PRO A 80 -12.53 -5.60 8.76
N ALA A 81 -13.80 -5.74 8.36
CA ALA A 81 -14.50 -4.74 7.57
C ALA A 81 -14.86 -3.47 8.37
N ASP A 82 -14.85 -3.59 9.70
CA ASP A 82 -15.07 -2.50 10.66
C ASP A 82 -13.79 -1.71 10.97
N GLU A 83 -12.61 -2.24 10.63
CA GLU A 83 -11.32 -1.54 10.72
C GLU A 83 -10.90 -0.94 9.36
N ALA A 84 -11.84 -0.34 8.64
CA ALA A 84 -11.61 0.30 7.35
C ALA A 84 -11.66 1.85 7.48
N PRO A 85 -10.96 2.61 6.61
CA PRO A 85 -11.00 4.08 6.65
C PRO A 85 -12.41 4.66 6.67
N GLU A 86 -13.34 4.04 5.96
CA GLU A 86 -14.75 4.45 5.87
C GLU A 86 -15.60 4.13 7.11
N THR A 87 -15.10 3.32 8.05
CA THR A 87 -15.82 2.90 9.26
C THR A 87 -15.13 3.32 10.57
N THR A 88 -13.92 3.87 10.51
CA THR A 88 -13.14 4.31 11.68
C THR A 88 -13.14 5.84 11.85
N GLY A 89 -13.01 6.32 13.09
CA GLY A 89 -12.86 7.73 13.38
C GLY A 89 -12.02 8.05 14.63
N GLY A 90 -11.56 9.30 14.72
CA GLY A 90 -10.77 9.77 15.86
C GLY A 90 -9.44 9.01 16.01
N TYR A 91 -9.27 8.27 17.11
CA TYR A 91 -8.06 7.52 17.43
C TYR A 91 -8.08 6.06 16.95
N GLU A 92 -9.13 5.65 16.23
CA GLU A 92 -9.23 4.30 15.66
C GLU A 92 -8.25 4.15 14.48
N GLY A 93 -7.48 3.06 14.48
CA GLY A 93 -6.64 2.69 13.35
C GLY A 93 -7.44 1.98 12.26
N PHE A 94 -6.88 1.92 11.05
CA PHE A 94 -7.54 1.26 9.91
C PHE A 94 -6.56 0.52 9.00
N LEU A 95 -7.09 -0.41 8.22
CA LEU A 95 -6.41 -1.14 7.17
C LEU A 95 -6.99 -0.72 5.81
N SER A 96 -6.13 -0.26 4.88
CA SER A 96 -6.57 0.21 3.57
C SER A 96 -5.79 -0.46 2.43
N PRO A 97 -6.46 -1.19 1.51
CA PRO A 97 -5.83 -1.71 0.30
C PRO A 97 -5.49 -0.56 -0.66
N HIS A 98 -4.21 -0.34 -0.94
CA HIS A 98 -3.78 0.77 -1.79
C HIS A 98 -3.63 0.40 -3.27
N GLN A 99 -3.11 -0.78 -3.59
CA GLN A 99 -2.79 -1.16 -4.98
C GLN A 99 -2.90 -2.67 -5.21
N HIS A 100 -3.35 -3.07 -6.40
CA HIS A 100 -3.30 -4.46 -6.88
C HIS A 100 -2.70 -4.50 -8.28
N GLU A 101 -1.55 -5.18 -8.43
CA GLU A 101 -0.86 -5.35 -9.72
C GLU A 101 -0.88 -6.81 -10.17
N ARG A 102 -1.27 -7.05 -11.43
CA ARG A 102 -1.24 -8.40 -12.04
C ARG A 102 -0.07 -8.52 -13.01
N GLN A 103 0.97 -9.24 -12.61
CA GLN A 103 2.05 -9.62 -13.53
C GLN A 103 1.77 -10.98 -14.18
N ARG A 104 1.72 -11.01 -15.52
CA ARG A 104 1.67 -12.27 -16.29
C ARG A 104 3.10 -12.77 -16.50
N ARG A 105 3.41 -13.97 -16.01
CA ARG A 105 4.61 -14.67 -16.50
C ARG A 105 4.37 -15.12 -17.94
N SER A 106 5.12 -14.55 -18.88
CA SER A 106 5.23 -15.09 -20.24
C SER A 106 6.04 -16.38 -20.17
N GLY A 107 5.37 -17.52 -20.35
CA GLY A 107 6.06 -18.81 -20.45
C GLY A 107 6.79 -18.91 -21.77
N ARG A 108 8.11 -18.70 -21.76
CA ARG A 108 9.00 -18.99 -22.89
C ARG A 108 10.10 -20.01 -22.56
N ASP A 109 9.97 -20.76 -21.46
CA ASP A 109 11.00 -21.70 -20.98
C ASP A 109 10.53 -23.16 -20.80
N ALA A 110 9.49 -23.62 -21.51
CA ALA A 110 8.97 -24.98 -21.37
C ALA A 110 8.68 -25.67 -22.71
N LEU A 111 9.66 -25.72 -23.62
CA LEU A 111 9.62 -26.60 -24.79
C LEU A 111 11.02 -27.18 -25.07
N HIS A 112 11.47 -28.10 -24.22
CA HIS A 112 12.39 -29.16 -24.64
C HIS A 112 11.89 -30.49 -24.07
N HIS A 113 11.02 -31.13 -24.84
CA HIS A 113 10.70 -32.55 -24.72
C HIS A 113 11.79 -33.33 -25.47
N PRO A 114 12.57 -34.22 -24.85
CA PRO A 114 13.32 -35.22 -25.61
C PRO A 114 12.32 -36.28 -26.10
N ARG A 115 12.31 -36.53 -27.41
CA ARG A 115 11.65 -37.69 -28.00
C ARG A 115 12.60 -38.88 -27.85
N PHE A 116 12.06 -39.96 -27.27
CA PHE A 116 12.59 -41.33 -27.15
C PHE A 116 13.95 -41.51 -26.45
#